data_AF-X0YDM8-F1
#
_entry.id   AF-X0YDM8-F1
#
_cell.length_a   1.000
_cell.length_b   1.000
_cell.length_c   1.000
_cell.angle_alpha   90.00
_cell.angle_beta   90.00
_cell.angle_gamma   90.00
#
_symmetry.space_group_name_H-M   'P 1'
#
loop_
_entity.id
_entity.type
_entity.pdbx_description
1 polymer ?
#
loop_
_entity_poly.entity_id
_entity_poly.type
_entity_poly.pdbx_seq_one_letter_code
_entity_poly.pdbx_strand_id
1 'polypeptide(L)'
;MACASEKEIFVVESVADQLKANLKKYGAYEISAAQSEQLLKHIFKEIKGPAEPGVINMDYIGRSPAFILKSIGLDVGAEAEIVILEADRDHPLVWTEQIMPVLPFVRCRNVDEAIEAALAAEQGNGHTMAIHSNNIEAIQKMTNRAKCAAFVKNGSCGLASVGVAGEGYTSFHIATNGEGQTRPRMFT
;
A
#
# COMPACT_ATOMS: atom_id res chain seq x y z
N MET A 1 -5.07 7.69 -9.80
CA MET A 1 -4.50 7.04 -8.60
C MET A 1 -3.82 8.12 -7.77
N ALA A 2 -4.00 8.12 -6.45
CA ALA A 2 -3.42 9.15 -5.58
C ALA A 2 -2.05 8.69 -5.06
N CYS A 3 -1.10 9.60 -4.88
CA CYS A 3 0.22 9.29 -4.30
C CYS A 3 0.11 8.67 -2.89
N ALA A 4 -0.95 9.03 -2.16
CA ALA A 4 -1.24 8.53 -0.82
C ALA A 4 -2.02 7.21 -0.79
N SER A 5 -2.34 6.61 -1.94
CA SER A 5 -3.02 5.31 -1.99
C SER A 5 -2.17 4.23 -1.32
N GLU A 6 -2.86 3.30 -0.66
CA GLU A 6 -2.32 2.09 -0.05
C GLU A 6 -1.59 1.26 -1.11
N LYS A 7 -0.39 0.77 -0.77
CA LYS A 7 0.50 0.05 -1.68
C LYS A 7 0.79 -1.36 -1.18
N GLU A 8 0.85 -1.56 0.13
CA GLU A 8 1.11 -2.85 0.77
C GLU A 8 0.29 -3.00 2.07
N ILE A 9 0.00 -4.24 2.45
CA ILE A 9 -0.77 -4.58 3.66
C ILE A 9 0.11 -5.43 4.57
N PHE A 10 0.43 -4.93 5.75
CA PHE A 10 1.04 -5.71 6.84
C PHE A 10 -0.02 -6.02 7.88
N VAL A 11 -0.26 -7.31 8.13
CA VAL A 11 -1.35 -7.76 9.01
C VAL A 11 -0.86 -8.73 10.06
N VAL A 12 -1.40 -8.63 11.28
CA VAL A 12 -1.10 -9.59 12.35
C VAL A 12 -1.77 -10.94 12.04
N GLU A 13 -1.02 -12.02 12.19
CA GLU A 13 -1.42 -13.40 11.87
C GLU A 13 -2.81 -13.76 12.40
N SER A 14 -3.09 -13.40 13.66
CA SER A 14 -4.37 -13.66 14.33
C SER A 14 -5.63 -13.13 13.61
N VAL A 15 -5.50 -12.12 12.74
CA VAL A 15 -6.63 -11.50 12.00
C VAL A 15 -6.45 -11.57 10.48
N ALA A 16 -5.37 -12.17 9.99
CA ALA A 16 -5.00 -12.16 8.58
C ALA A 16 -6.03 -12.89 7.69
N ASP A 17 -6.48 -14.08 8.08
CA ASP A 17 -7.48 -14.83 7.29
C ASP A 17 -8.82 -14.11 7.24
N GLN A 18 -9.24 -13.51 8.35
CA GLN A 18 -10.49 -12.76 8.42
C GLN A 18 -10.42 -11.48 7.58
N LEU A 19 -9.30 -10.75 7.62
CA LEU A 19 -9.10 -9.58 6.77
C LEU A 19 -9.13 -9.98 5.29
N LYS A 20 -8.40 -11.04 4.93
CA LYS A 20 -8.37 -11.53 3.55
C LYS A 20 -9.75 -11.92 3.04
N ALA A 21 -10.53 -12.65 3.83
CA ALA A 21 -11.90 -13.01 3.48
C ALA A 21 -12.78 -11.77 3.25
N ASN A 22 -12.64 -10.75 4.09
CA ASN A 22 -13.35 -9.48 3.91
C ASN A 22 -12.88 -8.73 2.66
N LEU A 23 -11.59 -8.65 2.39
CA LEU A 23 -11.06 -8.02 1.17
C LEU A 23 -11.67 -8.67 -0.08
N LYS A 24 -11.72 -10.01 -0.13
CA LYS A 24 -12.32 -10.74 -1.25
C LYS A 24 -13.80 -10.45 -1.41
N LYS A 25 -14.53 -10.31 -0.30
CA LYS A 25 -15.95 -9.93 -0.31
C LYS A 25 -16.17 -8.52 -0.89
N TYR A 26 -15.22 -7.61 -0.74
CA TYR A 26 -15.27 -6.24 -1.25
C TYR A 26 -14.56 -6.05 -2.60
N GLY A 27 -14.35 -7.12 -3.37
CA GLY A 27 -13.82 -7.02 -4.74
C GLY A 27 -12.30 -7.19 -4.87
N ALA A 28 -11.61 -7.69 -3.84
CA ALA A 28 -10.22 -8.11 -3.99
C ALA A 28 -10.12 -9.47 -4.70
N TYR A 29 -9.29 -9.54 -5.73
CA TYR A 29 -8.94 -10.79 -6.40
C TYR A 29 -7.61 -11.32 -5.88
N GLU A 30 -7.61 -12.51 -5.31
CA GLU A 30 -6.39 -13.15 -4.77
C GLU A 30 -5.71 -14.00 -5.84
N ILE A 31 -4.42 -13.77 -6.07
CA ILE A 31 -3.57 -14.59 -6.95
C ILE A 31 -2.65 -15.52 -6.15
N SER A 32 -2.32 -16.66 -6.75
CA SER A 32 -1.34 -17.61 -6.21
C SER A 32 0.10 -17.11 -6.37
N ALA A 33 1.04 -17.69 -5.62
CA ALA A 33 2.46 -17.39 -5.76
C ALA A 33 2.98 -17.61 -7.20
N ALA A 34 2.56 -18.69 -7.86
CA ALA A 34 2.95 -18.96 -9.25
C ALA A 34 2.42 -17.89 -10.24
N GLN A 35 1.19 -17.41 -10.01
CA GLN A 35 0.62 -16.31 -10.80
C GLN A 35 1.31 -14.98 -10.49
N SER A 36 1.70 -14.73 -9.24
CA SER A 36 2.51 -13.57 -8.86
C SER A 36 3.84 -13.56 -9.62
N GLU A 37 4.55 -14.68 -9.67
CA GLU A 37 5.82 -14.78 -10.40
C GLU A 37 5.67 -14.49 -11.91
N GLN A 38 4.55 -14.90 -12.51
CA GLN A 38 4.24 -14.53 -13.89
C GLN A 38 3.96 -13.04 -14.01
N LEU A 39 3.18 -12.48 -13.08
CA LEU A 39 2.79 -11.08 -13.08
C LEU A 39 3.99 -10.14 -12.89
N LEU A 40 4.95 -10.52 -12.03
CA LEU A 40 6.19 -9.78 -11.80
C LEU A 40 6.97 -9.54 -13.10
N LYS A 41 6.96 -10.48 -14.05
CA LYS A 41 7.64 -10.35 -15.35
C LYS A 41 7.02 -9.28 -16.26
N HIS A 42 5.77 -8.90 -15.98
CA HIS A 42 5.07 -7.84 -16.72
C HIS A 42 5.15 -6.49 -15.99
N ILE A 43 5.05 -6.51 -14.66
CA ILE A 43 5.08 -5.31 -13.82
C ILE A 43 6.50 -4.73 -13.73
N PHE A 44 7.55 -5.55 -13.72
CA PHE A 44 8.93 -5.09 -13.57
C PHE A 44 9.71 -5.20 -14.89
N LYS A 45 10.44 -4.14 -15.22
CA LYS A 45 11.54 -4.18 -16.20
C LYS A 45 12.82 -4.70 -15.58
N GLU A 46 13.06 -4.34 -14.31
CA GLU A 46 14.20 -4.78 -13.53
C GLU A 46 13.75 -4.99 -12.08
N ILE A 47 14.04 -6.18 -11.54
CA ILE A 47 13.81 -6.51 -10.14
C ILE A 47 15.14 -6.30 -9.41
N LYS A 48 15.13 -5.48 -8.36
CA LYS A 48 16.27 -5.31 -7.46
C LYS A 48 16.12 -6.17 -6.23
N GLY A 49 17.20 -6.25 -5.43
CA GLY A 49 17.22 -7.03 -4.21
C GLY A 49 16.21 -6.54 -3.17
N PRO A 50 16.01 -7.30 -2.08
CA PRO A 50 15.20 -6.85 -0.95
C PRO A 50 15.66 -5.49 -0.45
N ALA A 51 14.73 -4.64 -0.02
CA ALA A 51 14.99 -3.27 0.42
C ALA A 51 15.41 -2.26 -0.67
N GLU A 52 15.38 -2.63 -1.96
CA GLU A 52 15.61 -1.69 -3.05
C GLU A 52 14.40 -1.62 -4.02
N PRO A 53 13.98 -0.42 -4.45
CA PRO A 53 12.90 -0.28 -5.41
C PRO A 53 13.34 -0.76 -6.80
N GLY A 54 12.55 -1.66 -7.39
CA GLY A 54 12.72 -2.11 -8.77
C GLY A 54 12.29 -1.05 -9.80
N VAL A 55 12.56 -1.34 -11.07
CA VAL A 55 12.12 -0.49 -12.19
C VAL A 55 10.81 -1.06 -12.75
N ILE A 56 9.72 -0.32 -12.60
CA ILE A 56 8.39 -0.74 -13.06
C ILE A 56 8.17 -0.51 -14.56
N ASN A 57 7.25 -1.28 -15.12
CA ASN A 57 6.76 -1.12 -16.47
C ASN A 57 5.63 -0.09 -16.51
N MET A 58 5.89 1.02 -17.21
CA MET A 58 4.96 2.15 -17.30
C MET A 58 3.64 1.83 -18.00
N ASP A 59 3.59 0.78 -18.83
CA ASP A 59 2.38 0.40 -19.57
C ASP A 59 1.22 -0.05 -18.66
N TYR A 60 1.57 -0.50 -17.45
CA TYR A 60 0.65 -1.03 -16.45
C TYR A 60 0.23 0.02 -15.40
N ILE A 61 0.84 1.21 -15.38
CA ILE A 61 0.53 2.28 -14.42
C ILE A 61 -0.94 2.72 -14.58
N GLY A 62 -1.67 2.72 -13.46
CA GLY A 62 -3.07 3.17 -13.41
C GLY A 62 -4.06 2.30 -14.19
N ARG A 63 -3.65 1.12 -14.66
CA ARG A 63 -4.53 0.17 -15.34
C ARG A 63 -5.43 -0.57 -14.34
N SER A 64 -6.58 -1.05 -14.83
CA SER A 64 -7.52 -1.82 -14.01
C SER A 64 -6.96 -3.21 -13.65
N PRO A 65 -7.43 -3.83 -12.54
CA PRO A 65 -7.08 -5.20 -12.20
C PRO A 65 -7.34 -6.18 -13.34
N ALA A 66 -8.47 -6.05 -14.04
CA ALA A 66 -8.80 -6.90 -15.20
C ALA A 66 -7.75 -6.81 -16.32
N PHE A 67 -7.22 -5.61 -16.61
CA PHE A 67 -6.16 -5.44 -17.61
C PHE A 67 -4.85 -6.11 -17.16
N ILE A 68 -4.50 -5.95 -15.88
CA ILE A 68 -3.28 -6.50 -15.30
C ILE A 68 -3.35 -8.05 -15.27
N LEU A 69 -4.47 -8.61 -14.79
CA LEU A 69 -4.65 -10.06 -14.69
C LEU A 69 -4.77 -10.74 -16.06
N LYS A 70 -5.28 -10.03 -17.08
CA LYS A 70 -5.31 -10.53 -18.46
C LYS A 70 -3.91 -10.78 -19.02
N SER A 71 -2.87 -10.06 -18.57
CA SER A 71 -1.50 -10.27 -19.05
C SER A 71 -0.95 -11.66 -18.68
N ILE A 72 -1.48 -12.26 -17.60
CA ILE A 72 -1.15 -13.62 -17.15
C ILE A 72 -2.23 -14.65 -17.54
N GLY A 73 -3.14 -14.29 -18.45
CA GLY A 73 -4.17 -15.19 -18.96
C GLY A 73 -5.38 -15.40 -18.03
N LEU A 74 -5.53 -14.57 -17.00
CA LEU A 74 -6.71 -14.59 -16.13
C LEU A 74 -7.75 -13.60 -16.64
N ASP A 75 -8.94 -14.10 -16.96
CA ASP A 75 -10.09 -13.26 -17.30
C ASP A 75 -10.93 -13.03 -16.05
N VAL A 76 -10.86 -11.82 -15.54
CA VAL A 76 -11.58 -11.38 -14.33
C VAL A 76 -12.49 -10.24 -14.71
N GLY A 77 -13.72 -10.25 -14.21
CA GLY A 77 -14.70 -9.24 -14.56
C GLY A 77 -14.42 -7.89 -13.88
N ALA A 78 -15.30 -6.93 -14.15
CA ALA A 78 -15.19 -5.57 -13.64
C ALA A 78 -15.42 -5.46 -12.12
N GLU A 79 -15.86 -6.53 -11.47
CA GLU A 79 -16.02 -6.63 -10.02
C GLU A 79 -14.69 -6.63 -9.25
N ALA A 80 -13.58 -6.95 -9.92
CA ALA A 80 -12.26 -6.89 -9.28
C ALA A 80 -11.75 -5.44 -9.21
N GLU A 81 -11.69 -4.90 -8.00
CA GLU A 81 -11.22 -3.53 -7.72
C GLU A 81 -9.73 -3.49 -7.37
N ILE A 82 -9.22 -4.53 -6.70
CA ILE A 82 -7.81 -4.69 -6.36
C ILE A 82 -7.34 -6.14 -6.56
N VAL A 83 -6.05 -6.31 -6.82
CA VAL A 83 -5.37 -7.62 -6.78
C VAL A 83 -4.60 -7.73 -5.48
N ILE A 84 -4.78 -8.83 -4.77
CA ILE A 84 -3.98 -9.14 -3.57
C ILE A 84 -3.18 -10.42 -3.79
N LEU A 85 -2.01 -10.49 -3.18
CA LEU A 85 -1.18 -11.69 -3.16
C LEU A 85 -0.61 -11.88 -1.76
N GLU A 86 -0.62 -13.10 -1.26
CA GLU A 86 0.12 -13.40 -0.04
C GLU A 86 1.61 -13.49 -0.37
N ALA A 87 2.42 -12.69 0.34
CA ALA A 87 3.83 -12.53 0.03
C ALA A 87 4.67 -12.39 1.31
N ASP A 88 5.94 -12.76 1.20
CA ASP A 88 6.93 -12.47 2.23
C ASP A 88 7.32 -10.98 2.20
N ARG A 89 7.85 -10.48 3.32
CA ARG A 89 8.34 -9.10 3.44
C ARG A 89 9.36 -8.74 2.36
N ASP A 90 10.16 -9.70 1.92
CA ASP A 90 11.25 -9.48 0.96
C ASP A 90 10.76 -9.52 -0.50
N HIS A 91 9.46 -9.67 -0.74
CA HIS A 91 8.87 -9.72 -2.08
C HIS A 91 9.02 -8.37 -2.81
N PRO A 92 9.38 -8.33 -4.11
CA PRO A 92 9.66 -7.08 -4.84
C PRO A 92 8.53 -6.04 -4.83
N LEU A 93 7.28 -6.49 -4.82
CA LEU A 93 6.09 -5.63 -4.75
C LEU A 93 5.98 -4.88 -3.41
N VAL A 94 6.60 -5.38 -2.34
CA VAL A 94 6.60 -4.69 -1.03
C VAL A 94 7.53 -3.46 -1.06
N TRP A 95 8.60 -3.53 -1.84
CA TRP A 95 9.65 -2.50 -1.86
C TRP A 95 9.55 -1.53 -3.03
N THR A 96 8.58 -1.71 -3.92
CA THR A 96 8.49 -0.91 -5.14
C THR A 96 7.13 -0.25 -5.25
N GLU A 97 7.10 1.07 -5.35
CA GLU A 97 5.89 1.79 -5.69
C GLU A 97 5.48 1.48 -7.15
N GLN A 98 4.34 0.81 -7.32
CA GLN A 98 3.89 0.37 -8.65
C GLN A 98 2.93 1.35 -9.33
N ILE A 99 2.20 2.14 -8.54
CA ILE A 99 1.06 2.95 -9.03
C ILE A 99 0.07 2.05 -9.80
N MET A 100 -0.21 0.87 -9.22
CA MET A 100 -1.09 -0.17 -9.75
C MET A 100 -2.01 -0.68 -8.62
N PRO A 101 -3.22 -1.16 -8.92
CA PRO A 101 -4.12 -1.76 -7.94
C PRO A 101 -3.69 -3.20 -7.59
N VAL A 102 -2.42 -3.39 -7.25
CA VAL A 102 -1.82 -4.67 -6.84
C VAL A 102 -1.17 -4.46 -5.47
N LEU A 103 -1.69 -5.14 -4.44
CA LEU A 103 -1.27 -4.95 -3.05
C LEU A 103 -0.72 -6.27 -2.50
N PRO A 104 0.59 -6.38 -2.20
CA PRO A 104 1.10 -7.51 -1.44
C PRO A 104 0.51 -7.50 -0.03
N PHE A 105 0.15 -8.69 0.43
CA PHE A 105 -0.42 -8.98 1.73
C PHE A 105 0.58 -9.80 2.52
N VAL A 106 1.21 -9.17 3.51
CA VAL A 106 2.29 -9.74 4.32
C VAL A 106 1.75 -10.08 5.71
N ARG A 107 1.86 -11.36 6.10
CA ARG A 107 1.53 -11.78 7.46
C ARG A 107 2.69 -11.52 8.41
N CYS A 108 2.37 -10.98 9.56
CA CYS A 108 3.31 -10.68 10.64
C CYS A 108 2.86 -11.40 11.92
N ARG A 109 3.78 -11.97 12.67
CA ARG A 109 3.48 -12.74 13.90
C ARG A 109 2.80 -11.87 14.96
N ASN A 110 3.18 -10.60 15.04
CA ASN A 110 2.65 -9.65 16.01
C ASN A 110 2.69 -8.21 15.48
N VAL A 111 2.12 -7.29 16.26
CA VAL A 111 2.04 -5.86 15.93
C VAL A 111 3.42 -5.22 15.77
N ASP A 112 4.42 -5.68 16.51
CA ASP A 112 5.76 -5.10 16.45
C ASP A 112 6.42 -5.43 15.12
N GLU A 113 6.33 -6.68 14.68
CA GLU A 113 6.81 -7.10 13.36
C GLU A 113 6.07 -6.36 12.22
N ALA A 114 4.75 -6.16 12.35
CA ALA A 114 3.99 -5.39 11.36
C ALA A 114 4.46 -3.92 11.28
N ILE A 115 4.70 -3.28 12.43
CA ILE A 115 5.22 -1.91 12.49
C ILE A 115 6.63 -1.83 11.91
N GLU A 116 7.53 -2.76 12.25
CA GLU A 116 8.89 -2.79 11.66
C GLU A 116 8.85 -2.95 10.15
N ALA A 117 8.03 -3.89 9.64
CA ALA A 117 7.90 -4.14 8.22
C ALA A 117 7.33 -2.93 7.48
N ALA A 118 6.31 -2.27 8.04
CA ALA A 118 5.73 -1.06 7.47
C ALA A 118 6.72 0.11 7.42
N LEU A 119 7.49 0.33 8.49
CA LEU A 119 8.50 1.38 8.53
C LEU A 119 9.64 1.12 7.54
N ALA A 120 10.02 -0.15 7.34
CA ALA A 120 11.04 -0.52 6.37
C ALA A 120 10.55 -0.31 4.92
N ALA A 121 9.33 -0.77 4.60
CA ALA A 121 8.75 -0.63 3.27
C ALA A 121 8.50 0.84 2.86
N GLU A 122 8.28 1.74 3.83
CA GLU A 122 8.16 3.18 3.57
C GLU A 122 9.47 3.81 3.05
N GLN A 123 10.62 3.17 3.30
CA GLN A 123 11.95 3.58 2.83
C GLN A 123 12.41 4.98 3.29
N GLY A 124 11.73 5.58 4.26
CA GLY A 124 12.05 6.92 4.76
C GLY A 124 11.64 8.04 3.81
N ASN A 125 10.69 7.79 2.89
CA ASN A 125 10.16 8.78 1.96
C ASN A 125 9.42 9.93 2.69
N GLY A 126 8.92 9.65 3.89
CA GLY A 126 8.21 10.58 4.73
C GLY A 126 6.87 11.03 4.18
N HIS A 127 6.22 10.24 3.31
CA HIS A 127 4.99 10.66 2.63
C HIS A 127 3.74 10.32 3.44
N THR A 128 3.30 9.06 3.42
CA THR A 128 2.01 8.63 3.97
C THR A 128 2.11 7.24 4.57
N MET A 129 1.50 7.05 5.74
CA MET A 129 1.29 5.73 6.35
C MET A 129 -0.09 5.65 6.97
N ALA A 130 -0.63 4.44 7.12
CA ALA A 130 -1.90 4.19 7.78
C ALA A 130 -1.84 3.02 8.76
N ILE A 131 -2.67 3.07 9.80
CA ILE A 131 -2.89 1.97 10.74
C ILE A 131 -4.37 1.74 10.98
N HIS A 132 -4.77 0.47 10.97
CA HIS A 132 -6.09 0.03 11.42
C HIS A 132 -5.95 -0.76 12.73
N SER A 133 -6.37 -0.16 13.84
CA SER A 133 -6.32 -0.77 15.17
C SER A 133 -7.26 -0.05 16.13
N ASN A 134 -7.80 -0.79 17.10
CA ASN A 134 -8.49 -0.21 18.26
C ASN A 134 -7.58 -0.20 19.52
N ASN A 135 -6.40 -0.81 19.45
CA ASN A 135 -5.44 -0.81 20.54
C ASN A 135 -4.63 0.51 20.50
N ILE A 136 -4.86 1.36 21.49
CA ILE A 136 -4.23 2.67 21.61
C ILE A 136 -2.71 2.57 21.73
N GLU A 137 -2.19 1.57 22.46
CA GLU A 137 -0.74 1.37 22.62
C GLU A 137 -0.08 1.04 21.29
N ALA A 138 -0.70 0.20 20.46
CA ALA A 138 -0.23 -0.12 19.12
C ALA A 138 -0.22 1.13 18.21
N ILE A 139 -1.29 1.92 18.25
CA ILE A 139 -1.39 3.17 17.50
C ILE A 139 -0.30 4.16 17.93
N GLN A 140 -0.12 4.35 19.25
CA GLN A 140 0.92 5.22 19.79
C GLN A 140 2.31 4.73 19.40
N LYS A 141 2.57 3.43 19.47
CA LYS A 141 3.86 2.82 19.09
C LYS A 141 4.21 3.12 17.65
N MET A 142 3.25 2.96 16.72
CA MET A 142 3.49 3.29 15.31
C MET A 142 3.59 4.79 15.09
N THR A 143 2.71 5.59 15.69
CA THR A 143 2.70 7.05 15.55
C THR A 143 4.02 7.70 15.99
N ASN A 144 4.62 7.21 17.08
CA ASN A 144 5.90 7.74 17.60
C ASN A 144 7.09 7.42 16.69
N ARG A 145 6.93 6.50 15.73
CA ARG A 145 8.00 6.00 14.87
C ARG A 145 7.78 6.36 13.40
N ALA A 146 6.54 6.52 12.98
CA ALA A 146 6.16 6.93 11.63
C ALA A 146 6.59 8.38 11.39
N LYS A 147 7.63 8.56 10.58
CA LYS A 147 8.14 9.87 10.19
C LYS A 147 7.55 10.29 8.85
N CYS A 148 6.22 10.41 8.77
CA CYS A 148 5.51 10.74 7.54
C CYS A 148 4.70 12.04 7.64
N ALA A 149 4.49 12.71 6.51
CA ALA A 149 3.70 13.93 6.39
C ALA A 149 2.21 13.72 6.74
N ALA A 150 1.65 12.54 6.43
CA ALA A 150 0.28 12.19 6.80
C ALA A 150 0.21 10.78 7.39
N PHE A 151 -0.30 10.69 8.62
CA PHE A 151 -0.53 9.43 9.34
C PHE A 151 -2.02 9.22 9.58
N VAL A 152 -2.61 8.23 8.89
CA VAL A 152 -4.05 7.95 8.95
C VAL A 152 -4.34 6.82 9.95
N LYS A 153 -5.35 7.00 10.79
CA LYS A 153 -5.80 6.01 11.77
C LYS A 153 -7.23 5.60 11.45
N ASN A 154 -7.47 4.31 11.24
CA ASN A 154 -8.80 3.74 11.02
C ASN A 154 -9.59 4.40 9.87
N GLY A 155 -8.94 4.70 8.76
CA GLY A 155 -9.57 5.31 7.58
C GLY A 155 -8.77 5.02 6.32
N SER A 156 -9.38 5.28 5.15
CA SER A 156 -8.69 5.15 3.87
C SER A 156 -7.49 6.10 3.82
N CYS A 157 -6.29 5.55 3.60
CA CYS A 157 -5.06 6.31 3.51
C CYS A 157 -5.15 7.34 2.39
N GLY A 158 -5.54 6.91 1.18
CA GLY A 158 -5.60 7.78 0.01
C GLY A 158 -6.55 8.98 0.14
N LEU A 159 -7.71 8.81 0.79
CA LEU A 159 -8.73 9.87 0.89
C LEU A 159 -8.62 10.71 2.16
N ALA A 160 -8.28 10.10 3.30
CA ALA A 160 -8.17 10.82 4.56
C ALA A 160 -6.89 11.67 4.62
N SER A 161 -5.78 11.20 4.03
CA SER A 161 -4.51 11.92 4.00
C SER A 161 -4.55 13.24 3.23
N VAL A 162 -5.55 13.43 2.36
CA VAL A 162 -5.75 14.64 1.55
C VAL A 162 -6.98 15.43 1.98
N GLY A 163 -7.56 15.14 3.15
CA GLY A 163 -8.69 15.89 3.70
C GLY A 163 -10.02 15.71 2.94
N VAL A 164 -10.21 14.58 2.25
CA VAL A 164 -11.49 14.25 1.58
C VAL A 164 -12.39 13.41 2.47
N ALA A 165 -11.81 12.43 3.19
CA ALA A 165 -12.53 11.51 4.06
C ALA A 165 -12.10 11.62 5.55
N GLY A 166 -11.66 12.81 5.96
CA GLY A 166 -11.21 13.08 7.32
C GLY A 166 -11.22 14.58 7.63
N GLU A 167 -11.04 14.92 8.90
CA GLU A 167 -10.94 16.31 9.36
C GLU A 167 -9.72 17.02 8.77
N GLY A 168 -9.86 18.31 8.47
CA GLY A 168 -8.79 19.15 7.91
C GLY A 168 -9.20 19.85 6.63
N TYR A 169 -8.21 20.36 5.90
CA TYR A 169 -8.40 20.99 4.59
C TYR A 169 -7.89 20.08 3.48
N THR A 170 -8.44 20.26 2.28
CA THR A 170 -8.02 19.48 1.12
C THR A 170 -6.72 20.01 0.54
N SER A 171 -5.75 19.11 0.30
CA SER A 171 -4.52 19.42 -0.42
C SER A 171 -4.07 18.23 -1.26
N PHE A 172 -3.79 18.47 -2.54
CA PHE A 172 -3.22 17.48 -3.47
C PHE A 172 -1.71 17.63 -3.63
N HIS A 173 -1.08 18.46 -2.79
CA HIS A 173 0.36 18.65 -2.79
C HIS A 173 0.90 18.44 -1.37
N ILE A 174 1.43 17.24 -1.13
CA ILE A 174 2.01 16.81 0.14
C ILE A 174 3.53 16.95 0.02
N ALA A 175 4.09 17.90 0.75
CA ALA A 175 5.51 18.16 0.79
C ALA A 175 6.18 17.33 1.90
N THR A 176 7.14 16.49 1.52
CA THR A 176 7.88 15.60 2.44
C THR A 176 9.09 16.29 3.09
N ASN A 177 9.35 17.56 2.77
CA ASN A 177 10.39 18.40 3.37
C ASN A 177 10.01 18.96 4.76
N GLY A 178 8.87 18.55 5.32
CA GLY A 178 8.36 18.99 6.62
C GLY A 178 7.21 20.00 6.55
N GLU A 179 6.86 20.53 5.38
CA GLU A 179 5.69 21.40 5.21
C GLU A 179 4.37 20.63 5.24
N GLY A 180 4.38 19.33 4.87
CA GLY A 180 3.20 18.47 4.92
C GLY A 180 2.17 18.84 3.84
N GLN A 181 0.88 18.80 4.19
CA GLN A 181 -0.18 19.24 3.30
C GLN A 181 -0.04 20.74 3.00
N THR A 182 0.24 21.08 1.76
CA THR A 182 0.49 22.48 1.42
C THR A 182 -0.78 23.32 1.35
N ARG A 183 -0.65 24.61 1.69
CA ARG A 183 -1.73 25.61 1.72
C ARG A 183 -1.19 27.00 1.37
N PRO A 184 -2.02 27.98 1.00
CA PRO A 184 -1.55 29.29 0.51
C PRO A 184 -0.47 29.97 1.36
N ARG A 185 -0.53 29.86 2.69
CA ARG A 185 0.44 30.44 3.64
C ARG A 185 1.88 29.89 3.49
N MET A 186 2.08 28.78 2.79
CA MET A 186 3.42 28.19 2.60
C MET A 186 4.14 28.75 1.36
N PHE A 187 3.45 29.55 0.55
CA PHE A 187 4.00 30.18 -0.66
C PHE A 187 4.29 31.67 -0.47
N THR A 188 4.47 32.12 0.78
CA THR A 188 4.70 33.52 1.18
C THR A 188 5.82 33.57 2.21
#